data_AF-A0A0A9YLM5-F1
#
_entry.id   AF-A0A0A9YLM5-F1
#
_cell.length_a   1.000
_cell.length_b   1.000
_cell.length_c   1.000
_cell.angle_alpha   90.00
_cell.angle_beta   90.00
_cell.angle_gamma   90.00
#
_symmetry.space_group_name_H-M   'P 1'
#
loop_
_entity.id
_entity.type
_entity.pdbx_description
1 polymer ?
#
loop_
_entity_poly.entity_id
_entity_poly.type
_entity_poly.pdbx_seq_one_letter_code
_entity_poly.pdbx_strand_id
1 'polypeptide(L)'
;LNKPSVEEAELKHEQDQSTSGEGIKGRRLRFCKFCEKCFLYLAHHLKCKHSNEPEVVDYVVAPTIAAKKKCLAKIITEGDRVYNELHPTAPSVLRQARGNVERIKCSYCSSFVSVKHVREHYRKHHPDKVDEGILRMKRRKTKVPPPSTPLEMEQRSEE
;
A
#
# COMPACT_ATOMS: atom_id res chain seq x y z
N LEU A 1 46.27 14.42 25.38
CA LEU A 1 44.86 14.05 25.59
C LEU A 1 44.04 15.33 25.54
N ASN A 2 43.24 15.53 24.50
CA ASN A 2 42.41 16.71 24.38
C ASN A 2 40.99 16.25 23.97
N LYS A 3 40.05 16.34 24.90
CA LYS A 3 38.62 16.19 24.62
C LYS A 3 38.03 17.58 24.42
N PRO A 4 37.12 17.77 23.46
CA PRO A 4 36.05 18.71 23.62
C PRO A 4 34.71 17.98 23.80
N SER A 5 34.02 18.41 24.87
CA SER A 5 32.60 18.23 25.15
C SER A 5 31.84 19.45 24.62
N VAL A 6 30.50 19.40 24.68
CA VAL A 6 29.43 20.36 24.29
C VAL A 6 28.81 20.09 22.91
N GLU A 7 27.60 19.53 22.86
CA GLU A 7 26.26 20.13 23.12
C GLU A 7 25.75 20.99 21.95
N GLU A 8 24.44 20.85 21.71
CA GLU A 8 23.56 21.67 20.87
C GLU A 8 23.60 21.48 19.34
N ALA A 9 22.65 20.67 18.87
CA ALA A 9 21.91 20.95 17.64
C ALA A 9 20.50 20.35 17.75
N GLU A 10 19.63 21.03 18.51
CA GLU A 10 18.20 20.80 18.50
C GLU A 10 17.52 21.38 17.24
N LEU A 11 16.46 20.68 16.84
CA LEU A 11 15.35 21.09 15.98
C LEU A 11 15.61 21.41 14.49
N LYS A 12 15.11 20.52 13.63
CA LYS A 12 13.86 20.77 12.87
C LYS A 12 13.33 19.53 12.14
N HIS A 13 12.00 19.45 12.11
CA HIS A 13 11.12 18.52 11.39
C HIS A 13 10.93 17.11 11.97
N GLU A 14 10.21 17.08 13.09
CA GLU A 14 9.18 16.09 13.34
C GLU A 14 8.01 16.31 12.35
N GLN A 15 7.78 15.36 11.46
CA GLN A 15 6.46 15.09 10.88
C GLN A 15 6.54 13.77 10.10
N ASP A 16 6.10 12.70 10.74
CA ASP A 16 5.24 11.67 10.12
C ASP A 16 4.65 10.83 11.27
N GLN A 17 3.91 11.50 12.17
CA GLN A 17 2.94 10.82 13.02
C GLN A 17 1.61 10.82 12.26
N SER A 18 1.22 9.63 11.84
CA SER A 18 -0.12 9.19 11.44
C SER A 18 -1.21 10.26 11.47
N THR A 19 -1.41 10.95 10.35
CA THR A 19 -2.72 11.53 10.03
C THR A 19 -3.42 10.60 9.06
N SER A 20 -4.51 9.99 9.50
CA SER A 20 -5.53 9.41 8.62
C SER A 20 -5.95 10.47 7.61
N GLY A 21 -5.47 10.37 6.38
CA GLY A 21 -5.66 11.40 5.37
C GLY A 21 -5.24 10.88 4.00
N GLU A 22 -6.20 10.89 3.10
CA GLU A 22 -6.17 10.40 1.72
C GLU A 22 -4.85 10.73 0.98
N GLY A 23 -4.15 9.73 0.42
CA GLY A 23 -3.10 10.07 -0.56
C GLY A 23 -2.01 9.08 -0.95
N ILE A 24 -1.75 7.98 -0.22
CA ILE A 24 -0.64 7.06 -0.60
C ILE A 24 -1.17 5.66 -0.85
N LYS A 25 -1.81 5.48 -2.01
CA LYS A 25 -2.27 4.16 -2.48
C LYS A 25 -1.05 3.24 -2.68
N GLY A 26 -0.88 2.26 -1.78
CA GLY A 26 -0.07 1.06 -2.01
C GLY A 26 1.29 0.95 -1.29
N ARG A 27 1.68 1.89 -0.42
CA ARG A 27 2.88 1.73 0.42
C ARG A 27 2.50 1.21 1.82
N ARG A 28 3.15 0.13 2.24
CA ARG A 28 2.96 -0.49 3.55
C ARG A 28 3.75 0.27 4.61
N LEU A 29 3.07 0.67 5.68
CA LEU A 29 3.73 1.05 6.92
C LEU A 29 4.55 -0.14 7.45
N ARG A 30 5.72 0.16 8.03
CA ARG A 30 6.62 -0.82 8.65
C ARG A 30 6.91 -0.41 10.08
N PHE A 31 6.93 -1.37 10.98
CA PHE A 31 7.27 -1.10 12.36
C PHE A 31 8.77 -1.02 12.57
N CYS A 32 9.22 0.01 13.28
CA CYS A 32 10.59 0.13 13.74
C CYS A 32 10.71 -0.49 15.13
N LYS A 33 11.55 -1.51 15.26
CA LYS A 33 11.79 -2.18 16.56
C LYS A 33 12.56 -1.33 17.58
N PHE A 34 13.25 -0.27 17.13
CA PHE A 34 14.13 0.52 18.00
C PHE A 34 13.41 1.68 18.69
N CYS A 35 12.37 2.23 18.07
CA CYS A 35 11.57 3.31 18.65
C CYS A 35 10.07 2.99 18.73
N GLU A 36 9.71 1.74 18.41
CA GLU A 36 8.37 1.18 18.53
C GLU A 36 7.28 2.00 17.79
N LYS A 37 7.65 2.55 16.62
CA LYS A 37 6.78 3.40 15.80
C LYS A 37 6.68 2.87 14.36
N CYS A 38 5.55 3.16 13.71
CA CYS A 38 5.31 2.82 12.32
C CYS A 38 5.79 3.92 11.36
N PHE A 39 6.46 3.54 10.27
CA PHE A 39 6.96 4.48 9.25
C PHE A 39 6.68 3.98 7.83
N LEU A 40 6.40 4.92 6.91
CA LEU A 40 6.28 4.63 5.47
C LEU A 40 7.64 4.35 4.81
N TYR A 41 8.69 5.07 5.23
CA TYR A 41 10.04 4.99 4.67
C TYR A 41 11.04 4.49 5.73
N LEU A 42 10.85 3.26 6.21
CA LEU A 42 11.66 2.70 7.30
C LEU A 42 13.18 2.78 7.03
N ALA A 43 13.63 2.50 5.81
CA ALA A 43 15.06 2.57 5.48
C ALA A 43 15.67 3.98 5.66
N HIS A 44 14.90 5.04 5.37
CA HIS A 44 15.33 6.41 5.61
C HIS A 44 15.35 6.72 7.10
N HIS A 45 14.27 6.36 7.80
CA HIS A 45 14.15 6.50 9.25
C HIS A 45 15.33 5.85 10.00
N LEU A 46 15.68 4.60 9.65
CA LEU A 46 16.80 3.88 10.27
C LEU A 46 18.13 4.63 10.11
N LYS A 47 18.42 5.15 8.91
CA LYS A 47 19.67 5.88 8.65
C LYS A 47 19.75 7.20 9.42
N CYS A 48 18.63 7.88 9.63
CA CYS A 48 18.61 9.20 10.26
C CYS A 48 18.53 9.14 11.79
N LYS A 49 17.83 8.13 12.35
CA LYS A 49 17.53 8.06 13.78
C LYS A 49 18.19 6.89 14.49
N HIS A 50 18.62 5.87 13.76
CA HIS A 50 19.19 4.64 14.30
C HIS A 50 20.52 4.28 13.63
N SER A 51 21.30 5.28 13.21
CA SER A 51 22.59 5.07 12.52
C SER A 51 23.61 4.31 13.36
N ASN A 52 23.47 4.35 14.70
CA ASN A 52 24.39 3.75 15.64
C ASN A 52 23.98 2.33 16.05
N GLU A 53 22.81 1.85 15.61
CA GLU A 53 22.37 0.49 15.89
C GLU A 53 23.18 -0.50 15.04
N PRO A 54 23.73 -1.58 15.63
CA PRO A 54 24.66 -2.47 14.94
C PRO A 54 24.06 -3.07 13.65
N GLU A 55 22.80 -3.46 13.67
CA GLU A 55 22.10 -3.99 12.49
C GLU A 55 21.88 -2.94 11.40
N VAL A 56 21.75 -1.67 11.79
CA VAL A 56 21.61 -0.56 10.84
C VAL A 56 22.97 -0.19 10.26
N VAL A 57 24.04 -0.23 11.07
CA VAL A 57 25.42 -0.10 10.58
C VAL A 57 25.70 -1.17 9.52
N ASP A 58 25.42 -2.45 9.82
CA ASP A 58 25.56 -3.56 8.87
C ASP A 58 24.78 -3.33 7.58
N TYR A 59 23.56 -2.80 7.68
CA TYR A 59 22.74 -2.44 6.53
C TYR A 59 23.36 -1.29 5.70
N VAL A 60 23.92 -0.26 6.35
CA VAL A 60 24.48 0.91 5.67
C VAL A 60 25.78 0.55 4.94
N VAL A 61 26.67 -0.20 5.59
CA VAL A 61 28.00 -0.57 5.07
C VAL A 61 27.97 -1.73 4.08
N ALA A 62 26.87 -2.47 3.99
CA ALA A 62 26.76 -3.60 3.07
C ALA A 62 27.15 -3.23 1.62
N PRO A 63 28.04 -3.98 0.97
CA PRO A 63 28.68 -3.55 -0.28
C PRO A 63 27.76 -3.63 -1.51
N THR A 64 26.76 -4.51 -1.48
CA THR A 64 25.87 -4.77 -2.62
C THR A 64 24.42 -4.43 -2.30
N ILE A 65 23.64 -4.08 -3.33
CA ILE A 65 22.20 -3.83 -3.19
C ILE A 65 21.49 -5.09 -2.65
N ALA A 66 21.90 -6.28 -3.07
CA ALA A 66 21.35 -7.55 -2.57
C ALA A 66 21.61 -7.74 -1.08
N ALA A 67 22.83 -7.46 -0.61
CA ALA A 67 23.16 -7.50 0.81
C ALA A 67 22.36 -6.46 1.61
N LYS A 68 22.26 -5.22 1.12
CA LYS A 68 21.42 -4.17 1.73
C LYS A 68 19.96 -4.61 1.88
N LYS A 69 19.38 -5.20 0.82
CA LYS A 69 18.01 -5.74 0.86
C LYS A 69 17.86 -6.84 1.90
N LYS A 70 18.84 -7.73 2.01
CA LYS A 70 18.84 -8.82 2.99
C LYS A 70 18.90 -8.29 4.42
N CYS A 71 19.80 -7.35 4.73
CA CYS A 71 19.89 -6.73 6.06
C CYS A 71 18.60 -5.99 6.42
N LEU A 72 18.09 -5.16 5.50
CA LEU A 72 16.85 -4.43 5.73
C LEU A 72 15.64 -5.37 5.93
N ALA A 73 15.57 -6.47 5.18
CA ALA A 73 14.51 -7.47 5.36
C ALA A 73 14.52 -8.11 6.74
N LYS A 74 15.70 -8.37 7.33
CA LYS A 74 15.81 -8.87 8.70
C LYS A 74 15.26 -7.87 9.71
N ILE A 75 15.67 -6.59 9.61
CA ILE A 75 15.19 -5.53 10.50
C ILE A 75 13.67 -5.37 10.40
N ILE A 76 13.13 -5.40 9.18
CA ILE A 76 11.67 -5.36 8.95
C ILE A 76 10.98 -6.56 9.59
N THR A 77 11.49 -7.77 9.37
CA THR A 77 10.85 -9.00 9.89
C THR A 77 10.84 -9.00 11.41
N GLU A 78 11.92 -8.52 12.03
CA GLU A 78 12.02 -8.40 13.48
C GLU A 78 11.06 -7.33 14.02
N GLY A 79 11.00 -6.16 13.40
CA GLY A 79 10.03 -5.12 13.76
C GLY A 79 8.59 -5.59 13.62
N ASP A 80 8.26 -6.25 12.51
CA ASP A 80 6.95 -6.84 12.29
C ASP A 80 6.62 -7.91 13.37
N ARG A 81 7.62 -8.68 13.84
CA ARG A 81 7.44 -9.65 14.94
C ARG A 81 7.13 -8.94 16.26
N VAL A 82 7.96 -7.97 16.66
CA VAL A 82 7.78 -7.18 17.89
C VAL A 82 6.40 -6.53 17.91
N TYR A 83 5.98 -5.94 16.80
CA TYR A 83 4.65 -5.37 16.71
C TYR A 83 3.55 -6.41 16.95
N ASN A 84 3.65 -7.58 16.31
CA ASN A 84 2.61 -8.61 16.44
C ASN A 84 2.53 -9.17 17.87
N GLU A 85 3.65 -9.21 18.59
CA GLU A 85 3.70 -9.55 20.02
C GLU A 85 2.99 -8.49 20.87
N LEU A 86 3.18 -7.20 20.56
CA LEU A 86 2.54 -6.07 21.26
C LEU A 86 1.05 -5.90 20.89
N HIS A 87 0.66 -6.30 19.68
CA HIS A 87 -0.68 -6.11 19.12
C HIS A 87 -1.25 -7.43 18.56
N PRO A 88 -1.54 -8.42 19.44
CA PRO A 88 -1.98 -9.75 19.00
C PRO A 88 -3.32 -9.73 18.26
N THR A 89 -4.18 -8.75 18.54
CA THR A 89 -5.51 -8.60 17.92
C THR A 89 -5.51 -7.75 16.66
N ALA A 90 -4.43 -7.01 16.38
CA ALA A 90 -4.32 -6.12 15.23
C ALA A 90 -2.92 -6.16 14.59
N PRO A 91 -2.38 -7.34 14.19
CA PRO A 91 -1.01 -7.44 13.68
C PRO A 91 -0.74 -6.44 12.53
N SER A 92 0.33 -5.63 12.64
CA SER A 92 0.61 -4.43 11.82
C SER A 92 0.73 -4.73 10.34
N VAL A 93 1.01 -5.98 10.01
CA VAL A 93 1.18 -6.48 8.66
C VAL A 93 -0.04 -7.24 8.16
N LEU A 94 -1.20 -7.12 8.82
CA LEU A 94 -2.47 -7.55 8.24
C LEU A 94 -2.81 -6.64 7.06
N ARG A 95 -2.18 -6.99 5.93
CA ARG A 95 -2.75 -6.90 4.60
C ARG A 95 -3.43 -5.55 4.36
N GLN A 96 -2.65 -4.51 4.05
CA GLN A 96 -3.11 -3.68 2.94
C GLN A 96 -3.38 -4.66 1.81
N ALA A 97 -4.67 -4.83 1.49
CA ALA A 97 -5.18 -5.73 0.49
C ALA A 97 -4.16 -5.78 -0.64
N ARG A 98 -3.66 -6.98 -0.99
CA ARG A 98 -3.05 -7.17 -2.32
C ARG A 98 -4.10 -6.59 -3.25
N GLY A 99 -3.87 -5.35 -3.72
CA GLY A 99 -4.95 -4.38 -3.93
C GLY A 99 -6.10 -5.07 -4.61
N ASN A 100 -7.25 -5.19 -3.93
CA ASN A 100 -8.42 -6.01 -4.31
C ASN A 100 -8.28 -6.41 -5.77
N VAL A 101 -7.61 -7.53 -6.05
CA VAL A 101 -7.41 -7.92 -7.45
C VAL A 101 -8.77 -8.39 -7.83
N GLU A 102 -9.56 -7.47 -8.38
CA GLU A 102 -10.97 -7.66 -8.68
C GLU A 102 -11.06 -9.00 -9.41
N ARG A 103 -11.67 -9.99 -8.75
CA ARG A 103 -11.80 -11.33 -9.31
C ARG A 103 -13.15 -11.38 -9.97
N ILE A 104 -13.14 -11.62 -11.27
CA ILE A 104 -14.35 -11.75 -12.06
C ILE A 104 -14.68 -13.24 -12.17
N LYS A 105 -15.94 -13.60 -11.97
CA LYS A 105 -16.44 -14.94 -12.24
C LYS A 105 -16.45 -15.16 -13.76
N CYS A 106 -15.80 -16.20 -14.24
CA CYS A 106 -15.88 -16.59 -15.64
C CYS A 106 -17.30 -17.08 -15.96
N SER A 107 -17.86 -16.58 -17.06
CA SER A 107 -19.21 -16.95 -17.52
C SER A 107 -19.32 -18.39 -18.03
N TYR A 108 -18.19 -19.05 -18.32
CA TYR A 108 -18.17 -20.34 -19.03
C TYR A 108 -17.69 -21.52 -18.17
N CYS A 109 -16.82 -21.29 -17.18
CA CYS A 109 -16.30 -22.36 -16.33
C CYS A 109 -16.46 -22.10 -14.81
N SER A 110 -17.29 -21.13 -14.43
CA SER A 110 -17.55 -20.73 -13.04
C SER A 110 -16.32 -20.35 -12.19
N SER A 111 -15.12 -20.34 -12.77
CA SER A 111 -13.88 -20.06 -12.09
C SER A 111 -13.71 -18.56 -11.84
N PHE A 112 -13.16 -18.19 -10.69
CA PHE A 112 -12.86 -16.79 -10.37
C PHE A 112 -11.46 -16.43 -10.80
N VAL A 113 -11.34 -15.46 -11.71
CA VAL A 113 -10.07 -15.08 -12.33
C VAL A 113 -9.78 -13.60 -12.07
N SER A 114 -8.51 -13.28 -11.80
CA SER A 114 -8.02 -11.91 -11.72
C SER A 114 -8.32 -11.14 -13.02
N VAL A 115 -8.77 -9.88 -12.93
CA VAL A 115 -8.89 -8.98 -14.11
C VAL A 115 -7.63 -8.98 -14.97
N LYS A 116 -6.43 -9.04 -14.36
CA LYS A 116 -5.16 -9.04 -15.10
C LYS A 116 -4.92 -10.32 -15.89
N HIS A 117 -5.49 -11.45 -15.46
CA HIS A 117 -5.26 -12.76 -16.06
C HIS A 117 -6.46 -13.33 -16.81
N VAL A 118 -7.56 -12.56 -16.92
CA VAL A 118 -8.77 -13.05 -17.59
C VAL A 118 -8.53 -13.36 -19.07
N ARG A 119 -7.75 -12.54 -19.78
CA ARG A 119 -7.38 -12.81 -21.19
C ARG A 119 -6.56 -14.08 -21.36
N GLU A 120 -5.70 -14.40 -20.39
CA GLU A 120 -4.94 -15.65 -20.42
C GLU A 120 -5.83 -16.86 -20.11
N HIS A 121 -6.71 -16.72 -19.13
CA HIS A 121 -7.70 -17.74 -18.81
C HIS A 121 -8.58 -18.10 -20.00
N TYR A 122 -9.12 -17.11 -20.71
CA TYR A 122 -9.92 -17.36 -21.91
C TYR A 122 -9.10 -18.05 -23.00
N ARG A 123 -7.86 -17.63 -23.26
CA ARG A 123 -7.01 -18.30 -24.26
C ARG A 123 -6.74 -19.78 -23.94
N LYS A 124 -6.61 -20.14 -22.65
CA LYS A 124 -6.28 -21.51 -22.24
C LYS A 124 -7.49 -22.41 -22.08
N HIS A 125 -8.61 -21.88 -21.59
CA HIS A 125 -9.79 -22.68 -21.22
C HIS A 125 -11.00 -22.45 -22.14
N HIS A 126 -11.05 -21.33 -22.87
CA HIS A 126 -12.14 -20.94 -23.76
C HIS A 126 -11.62 -20.26 -25.05
N PRO A 127 -10.74 -20.90 -25.83
CA PRO A 127 -10.03 -20.28 -26.94
C PRO A 127 -10.97 -19.68 -28.00
N ASP A 128 -12.14 -20.28 -28.21
CA ASP A 128 -13.14 -19.82 -29.18
C ASP A 128 -14.00 -18.63 -28.69
N LYS A 129 -13.83 -18.20 -27.44
CA LYS A 129 -14.65 -17.16 -26.79
C LYS A 129 -13.83 -15.97 -26.28
N VAL A 130 -12.58 -15.85 -26.72
CA VAL A 130 -11.63 -14.83 -26.22
C VAL A 130 -12.14 -13.41 -26.42
N ASP A 131 -12.74 -13.08 -27.58
CA ASP A 131 -13.17 -11.72 -27.88
C ASP A 131 -14.48 -11.32 -27.17
N GLU A 132 -15.45 -12.23 -27.05
CA GLU A 132 -16.71 -11.98 -26.33
C GLU A 132 -16.49 -11.72 -24.84
N GLY A 133 -15.63 -12.50 -24.20
CA GLY A 133 -15.31 -12.35 -22.78
C GLY A 133 -14.65 -11.01 -22.44
N ILE A 134 -13.86 -10.45 -23.36
CA ILE A 134 -13.13 -9.20 -23.18
C ILE A 134 -14.02 -7.98 -23.49
N LEU A 135 -14.89 -8.05 -24.51
CA LEU A 135 -15.81 -6.97 -24.90
C LEU A 135 -16.83 -6.63 -23.82
N ARG A 136 -17.34 -7.64 -23.10
CA ARG A 136 -18.33 -7.44 -22.02
C ARG A 136 -17.80 -6.61 -20.85
N MET A 137 -16.47 -6.55 -20.67
CA MET A 137 -15.83 -5.79 -19.59
C MET A 137 -15.61 -4.30 -19.90
N LYS A 138 -15.55 -3.90 -21.17
CA LYS A 138 -15.38 -2.49 -21.55
C LYS A 138 -16.64 -1.64 -21.33
N ARG A 139 -17.82 -2.28 -21.18
CA ARG A 139 -19.12 -1.59 -21.03
C ARG A 139 -19.38 -1.00 -19.64
N ARG A 140 -18.54 -1.22 -18.63
CA ARG A 140 -18.69 -0.58 -17.29
C ARG A 140 -18.11 0.84 -17.21
N LYS A 141 -17.57 1.40 -18.30
CA LYS A 141 -17.03 2.77 -18.39
C LYS A 141 -17.96 3.76 -19.09
N THR A 142 -19.22 3.43 -19.32
CA THR A 142 -20.22 4.45 -19.70
C THR A 142 -20.68 5.16 -18.44
N LYS A 143 -20.07 6.32 -18.22
CA LYS A 143 -20.52 7.44 -17.38
C LYS A 143 -22.07 7.49 -17.42
N VAL A 144 -22.72 7.23 -16.28
CA VAL A 144 -24.16 7.48 -16.13
C VAL A 144 -24.35 8.98 -16.38
N PRO A 145 -25.22 9.42 -17.32
CA PRO A 145 -25.53 10.83 -17.45
C PRO A 145 -26.17 11.33 -16.14
N PRO A 146 -25.87 12.56 -15.70
CA PRO A 146 -26.45 13.09 -14.48
C PRO A 146 -27.98 13.14 -14.60
N PRO A 147 -28.71 13.00 -13.47
CA PRO A 147 -30.15 13.17 -13.47
C PRO A 147 -30.49 14.60 -13.93
N SER A 148 -31.39 14.71 -14.91
CA SER A 148 -31.95 15.99 -15.31
C SER A 148 -32.55 16.68 -14.09
N THR A 149 -32.08 17.88 -13.79
CA THR A 149 -32.59 18.75 -12.73
C THR A 149 -34.10 19.02 -12.88
N PRO A 150 -34.84 19.20 -11.77
CA PRO A 150 -36.24 19.59 -11.80
C PRO A 150 -36.34 21.11 -11.99
N LEU A 151 -37.03 21.56 -13.05
CA LEU A 151 -37.33 22.96 -13.30
C LEU A 151 -38.84 23.12 -13.53
N GLU A 152 -39.39 24.00 -12.70
CA GLU A 152 -40.63 24.78 -12.84
C GLU A 152 -41.96 24.11 -12.44
N MET A 153 -42.31 24.36 -11.17
CA MET A 153 -43.68 24.66 -10.76
C MET A 153 -44.14 25.99 -11.39
N GLU A 154 -45.47 26.11 -11.51
CA GLU A 154 -46.27 27.32 -11.79
C GLU A 154 -46.30 27.74 -13.29
N GLN A 155 -47.40 28.06 -13.99
CA GLN A 155 -48.74 28.60 -13.66
C GLN A 155 -49.75 28.31 -14.79
N ARG A 156 -51.02 28.05 -14.43
CA ARG A 156 -52.30 28.40 -15.10
C ARG A 156 -53.39 27.57 -14.40
N SER A 157 -54.27 28.10 -13.55
CA SER A 157 -55.26 29.17 -13.73
C SER A 157 -56.16 28.95 -14.95
N GLU A 158 -57.45 28.79 -14.67
CA GLU A 158 -58.64 28.78 -15.57
C GLU A 158 -58.85 27.42 -16.27
N GLU A 159 -59.97 26.70 -16.12
CA GLU A 159 -61.39 27.08 -15.93
C GLU A 159 -62.14 26.13 -14.96
#